data_AF-A0A9E3IBV0-F1
#
_entry.id   AF-A0A9E3IBV0-F1
#
_cell.length_a   1.000
_cell.length_b   1.000
_cell.length_c   1.000
_cell.angle_alpha   90.00
_cell.angle_beta   90.00
_cell.angle_gamma   90.00
#
_symmetry.space_group_name_H-M   'P 1'
#
loop_
_entity.id
_entity.type
_entity.pdbx_description
1 polymer ?
#
loop_
_entity_poly.entity_id
_entity_poly.type
_entity_poly.pdbx_seq_one_letter_code
_entity_poly.pdbx_strand_id
1 'polypeptide(L)'
;MLRKTPESHCISKAEPPCLVLRNRLYARNAIYSGSSLHLLLLLAFGGCDLRSLWQDSSPGFIGSIVGGRTVSNTSETNILSKATCPSEAVIRVERYPATSRILHWVVAVLVLATWPLGFFIQFTKKEVTLDFYMVHESFGFLVLWLMLLRVGNRLIATPPPAEGPAIERFAATAVHGLLYVFLIVMPVSGFLATNAHGFPLVWFGLIPVWSPLDKAPDIAGSFSAVHAWSAWILLLLFALHIGAVLLHHVIKRDTTLYRIL
;
A
#
# COMPACT_ATOMS: atom_id res chain seq x y z
N MET A 1 5.38 61.72 37.39
CA MET A 1 5.88 60.64 36.51
C MET A 1 4.72 60.19 35.63
N LEU A 2 4.90 60.30 34.30
CA LEU A 2 3.90 59.99 33.28
C LEU A 2 3.77 58.48 33.07
N ARG A 3 2.54 57.97 32.90
CA ARG A 3 2.32 56.80 32.04
C ARG A 3 0.98 56.93 31.32
N LYS A 4 1.08 57.37 30.06
CA LYS A 4 0.02 57.38 29.05
C LYS A 4 -0.42 55.94 28.77
N THR A 5 -1.72 55.71 28.69
CA THR A 5 -2.33 54.58 27.97
C THR A 5 -2.41 54.91 26.48
N PRO A 6 -2.04 54.00 25.56
CA PRO A 6 -2.43 54.14 24.17
C PRO A 6 -3.67 53.27 23.88
N GLU A 7 -4.72 53.92 23.39
CA GLU A 7 -5.74 53.28 22.55
C GLU A 7 -5.15 53.03 21.15
N SER A 8 -5.36 51.85 20.58
CA SER A 8 -5.36 51.62 19.13
C SER A 8 -6.07 50.29 18.83
N HIS A 9 -7.27 50.35 18.27
CA HIS A 9 -7.53 50.22 16.83
C HIS A 9 -7.09 48.86 16.24
N CYS A 10 -8.01 47.90 16.16
CA CYS A 10 -7.96 46.84 15.15
C CYS A 10 -9.02 47.14 14.08
N ILE A 11 -8.58 47.74 12.98
CA ILE A 11 -9.29 47.78 11.70
C ILE A 11 -8.59 46.79 10.76
N SER A 12 -9.27 45.74 10.30
CA SER A 12 -9.07 45.18 8.96
C SER A 12 -10.41 44.56 8.51
N LYS A 13 -11.15 45.29 7.68
CA LYS A 13 -11.29 45.09 6.23
C LYS A 13 -11.79 43.68 5.83
N ALA A 14 -13.05 43.64 5.41
CA ALA A 14 -13.65 42.54 4.65
C ALA A 14 -13.16 42.53 3.20
N GLU A 15 -13.11 41.34 2.57
CA GLU A 15 -13.30 41.12 1.13
C GLU A 15 -13.76 39.66 0.85
N PRO A 16 -14.49 39.38 -0.27
CA PRO A 16 -15.44 38.28 -0.43
C PRO A 16 -14.90 37.00 -1.11
N PRO A 17 -15.61 35.85 -1.03
CA PRO A 17 -15.27 34.64 -1.75
C PRO A 17 -15.82 34.66 -3.18
N CYS A 18 -14.96 34.52 -4.19
CA CYS A 18 -15.39 34.24 -5.56
C CYS A 18 -14.36 33.38 -6.31
N LEU A 19 -14.89 32.49 -7.16
CA LEU A 19 -14.22 31.70 -8.21
C LEU A 19 -13.46 30.41 -7.86
N VAL A 20 -14.20 29.29 -7.83
CA VAL A 20 -13.75 28.04 -8.48
C VAL A 20 -14.92 27.40 -9.24
N LEU A 21 -15.08 27.79 -10.51
CA LEU A 21 -15.87 27.08 -11.53
C LEU A 21 -14.93 26.79 -12.72
N ARG A 22 -14.50 25.53 -12.86
CA ARG A 22 -13.91 24.84 -14.04
C ARG A 22 -13.24 23.57 -13.48
N ASN A 23 -13.51 22.33 -13.87
CA ASN A 23 -13.91 21.76 -15.14
C ASN A 23 -14.68 20.45 -14.88
N ARG A 24 -15.94 20.36 -15.28
CA ARG A 24 -16.55 19.10 -15.71
C ARG A 24 -16.53 19.13 -17.22
N LEU A 25 -15.79 18.22 -17.84
CA LEU A 25 -15.94 17.71 -19.22
C LEU A 25 -14.63 17.01 -19.62
N TYR A 26 -14.42 15.78 -19.15
CA TYR A 26 -13.54 14.79 -19.79
C TYR A 26 -13.79 13.41 -19.17
N ALA A 27 -15.02 12.93 -19.27
CA ALA A 27 -15.37 11.57 -18.84
C ALA A 27 -16.52 11.04 -19.68
N ARG A 28 -16.29 10.87 -20.98
CA ARG A 28 -17.09 9.94 -21.79
C ARG A 28 -16.18 9.33 -22.85
N ASN A 29 -16.17 8.00 -22.85
CA ASN A 29 -15.68 7.07 -23.87
C ASN A 29 -14.34 6.39 -23.58
N ALA A 30 -14.41 5.28 -22.82
CA ALA A 30 -13.57 4.10 -23.04
C ALA A 30 -14.16 2.91 -22.24
N ILE A 31 -15.27 2.37 -22.72
CA ILE A 31 -15.75 1.04 -22.35
C ILE A 31 -15.77 0.25 -23.65
N TYR A 32 -15.13 -0.93 -23.66
CA TYR A 32 -15.32 -2.13 -24.51
C TYR A 32 -13.99 -2.74 -24.97
N SER A 33 -13.53 -3.79 -24.26
CA SER A 33 -13.05 -5.06 -24.83
C SER A 33 -12.51 -5.96 -23.71
N GLY A 34 -13.13 -7.12 -23.52
CA GLY A 34 -12.76 -8.08 -22.48
C GLY A 34 -11.52 -8.89 -22.84
N SER A 35 -10.48 -8.79 -22.01
CA SER A 35 -9.38 -9.74 -21.99
C SER A 35 -8.99 -10.00 -20.53
N SER A 36 -8.66 -11.24 -20.17
CA SER A 36 -8.27 -11.63 -18.81
C SER A 36 -7.03 -10.88 -18.28
N LEU A 37 -6.29 -10.20 -19.16
CA LEU A 37 -5.25 -9.24 -18.82
C LEU A 37 -5.78 -7.96 -18.15
N HIS A 38 -7.02 -7.54 -18.40
CA HIS A 38 -7.60 -6.39 -17.73
C HIS A 38 -7.83 -6.64 -16.24
N LEU A 39 -8.13 -7.86 -15.80
CA LEU A 39 -8.27 -8.12 -14.37
C LEU A 39 -6.92 -8.08 -13.63
N LEU A 40 -5.85 -8.59 -14.27
CA LEU A 40 -4.47 -8.48 -13.76
C LEU A 40 -3.96 -7.02 -13.80
N LEU A 41 -4.31 -6.26 -14.85
CA LEU A 41 -3.98 -4.84 -14.94
C LEU A 41 -4.80 -3.98 -13.97
N LEU A 42 -6.07 -4.28 -13.73
CA LEU A 42 -6.91 -3.57 -12.75
C LEU A 42 -6.47 -3.84 -11.30
N LEU A 43 -5.87 -5.00 -11.03
CA LEU A 43 -5.26 -5.30 -9.74
C LEU A 43 -3.86 -4.67 -9.59
N ALA A 44 -3.10 -4.52 -10.68
CA ALA A 44 -1.77 -3.90 -10.69
C ALA A 44 -1.80 -2.35 -10.78
N PHE A 45 -2.81 -1.78 -11.45
CA PHE A 45 -3.05 -0.35 -11.61
C PHE A 45 -4.30 0.01 -10.81
N GLY A 46 -4.08 0.37 -9.54
CA GLY A 46 -5.12 0.65 -8.55
C GLY A 46 -6.33 1.37 -9.14
N GLY A 47 -7.49 0.73 -9.01
CA GLY A 47 -8.77 1.22 -9.46
C GLY A 47 -8.97 2.69 -9.10
N CYS A 48 -9.31 3.47 -10.12
CA CYS A 48 -9.85 4.80 -9.94
C CYS A 48 -11.09 4.67 -9.02
N ASP A 49 -11.03 5.33 -7.87
CA ASP A 49 -12.01 5.22 -6.79
C ASP A 49 -13.38 5.79 -7.22
N LEU A 50 -14.23 4.91 -7.75
CA LEU A 50 -15.63 5.19 -8.09
C LEU A 50 -16.52 5.45 -6.87
N ARG A 51 -16.03 5.27 -5.64
CA ARG A 51 -16.81 5.52 -4.40
C ARG A 51 -16.94 7.01 -4.09
N SER A 52 -16.04 7.85 -4.60
CA SER A 52 -16.10 9.31 -4.44
C SER A 52 -17.25 10.00 -5.21
N LEU A 53 -17.92 9.28 -6.12
CA LEU A 53 -19.02 9.83 -6.93
C LEU A 53 -20.42 9.69 -6.30
N TRP A 54 -20.55 9.11 -5.11
CA TRP A 54 -21.84 8.79 -4.50
C TRP A 54 -22.10 9.42 -3.12
N GLN A 55 -21.22 10.28 -2.63
CA GLN A 55 -21.31 10.87 -1.29
C GLN A 55 -21.63 12.37 -1.30
N ASP A 56 -22.41 12.83 -2.28
CA ASP A 56 -22.89 14.21 -2.37
C ASP A 56 -24.37 14.24 -2.83
N SER A 57 -25.28 13.79 -1.96
CA SER A 57 -26.73 14.00 -2.13
C SER A 57 -27.48 13.81 -0.80
N SER A 58 -27.23 14.72 0.14
CA SER A 58 -28.15 14.98 1.24
C SER A 58 -28.93 16.26 0.92
N PRO A 59 -30.23 16.21 0.63
CA PRO A 59 -31.03 17.42 0.38
C PRO A 59 -31.22 18.22 1.67
N GLY A 60 -31.00 19.53 1.58
CA GLY A 60 -31.26 20.50 2.64
C GLY A 60 -32.74 20.50 3.04
N PHE A 61 -32.98 20.32 4.33
CA PHE A 61 -34.31 20.43 4.93
C PHE A 61 -34.58 21.89 5.29
N ILE A 62 -35.51 22.51 4.54
CA ILE A 62 -36.09 23.83 4.82
C ILE A 62 -37.16 23.64 5.89
N GLY A 63 -36.99 24.26 7.06
CA GLY A 63 -37.92 24.22 8.19
C GLY A 63 -38.41 25.62 8.60
N SER A 64 -39.59 25.96 8.09
CA SER A 64 -40.61 26.94 8.49
C SER A 64 -40.38 27.93 9.64
N ILE A 65 -40.71 29.19 9.33
CA ILE A 65 -41.05 30.29 10.25
C ILE A 65 -42.39 29.99 10.94
N VAL A 66 -42.44 29.97 12.27
CA VAL A 66 -43.62 30.30 13.10
C VAL A 66 -43.13 30.90 14.43
N GLY A 67 -43.72 32.03 14.82
CA GLY A 67 -43.27 32.88 15.92
C GLY A 67 -43.64 32.42 17.33
N GLY A 68 -43.00 33.07 18.31
CA GLY A 68 -43.34 33.00 19.73
C GLY A 68 -42.36 33.83 20.57
N ARG A 69 -42.84 34.91 21.18
CA ARG A 69 -42.12 35.78 22.14
C ARG A 69 -41.74 35.00 23.40
N THR A 70 -40.55 35.26 23.95
CA THR A 70 -40.36 35.79 25.33
C THR A 70 -38.93 36.28 25.52
N VAL A 71 -38.82 37.53 26.00
CA VAL A 71 -37.60 38.16 26.52
C VAL A 71 -37.31 37.56 27.89
N SER A 72 -36.09 37.08 28.12
CA SER A 72 -35.53 36.98 29.47
C SER A 72 -34.03 37.22 29.43
N ASN A 73 -33.69 38.44 29.82
CA ASN A 73 -32.39 38.97 30.17
C ASN A 73 -31.70 38.07 31.21
N THR A 74 -30.54 37.48 30.91
CA THR A 74 -29.58 37.01 31.93
C THR A 74 -28.14 37.06 31.40
N SER A 75 -27.37 37.94 32.04
CA SER A 75 -25.94 37.83 32.37
C SER A 75 -24.91 37.70 31.24
N GLU A 76 -24.30 38.85 30.95
CA GLU A 76 -23.03 39.08 30.26
C GLU A 76 -21.79 38.45 30.94
N THR A 77 -21.80 37.16 31.29
CA THR A 77 -20.62 36.51 31.91
C THR A 77 -20.03 35.33 31.14
N ASN A 78 -20.45 35.08 29.89
CA ASN A 78 -19.94 33.95 29.10
C ASN A 78 -19.13 34.33 27.86
N ILE A 79 -18.53 35.54 27.85
CA ILE A 79 -17.74 36.04 26.70
C ILE A 79 -16.22 36.12 27.02
N LEU A 80 -15.78 35.58 28.17
CA LEU A 80 -14.37 35.67 28.60
C LEU A 80 -13.77 34.33 29.06
N SER A 81 -14.09 33.21 28.41
CA SER A 81 -13.46 31.92 28.73
C SER A 81 -13.33 30.95 27.54
N LYS A 82 -12.70 31.40 26.44
CA LYS A 82 -11.94 30.52 25.53
C LYS A 82 -11.23 31.29 24.42
N ALA A 83 -10.28 32.14 24.78
CA ALA A 83 -9.14 32.39 23.91
C ALA A 83 -8.11 31.27 24.16
N THR A 84 -8.44 30.03 23.78
CA THR A 84 -7.41 28.98 23.71
C THR A 84 -6.59 29.30 22.46
N CYS A 85 -5.30 29.57 22.63
CA CYS A 85 -4.37 29.62 21.50
C CYS A 85 -4.59 28.36 20.64
N PRO A 86 -4.52 28.44 19.30
CA PRO A 86 -4.58 27.24 18.47
C PRO A 86 -3.50 26.30 18.97
N SER A 87 -3.93 25.19 19.58
CA SER A 87 -3.04 24.12 20.01
C SER A 87 -2.22 23.74 18.80
N GLU A 88 -0.90 23.82 18.93
CA GLU A 88 0.09 23.43 17.93
C GLU A 88 -0.41 22.19 17.18
N ALA A 89 -0.74 22.36 15.90
CA ALA A 89 -1.32 21.29 15.10
C ALA A 89 -0.26 20.18 14.97
N VAL A 90 -0.35 19.16 15.82
CA VAL A 90 0.51 17.99 15.76
C VAL A 90 0.28 17.35 14.40
N ILE A 91 1.28 17.45 13.50
CA ILE A 91 1.28 16.77 12.21
C ILE A 91 1.26 15.27 12.50
N ARG A 92 0.08 14.66 12.48
CA ARG A 92 -0.05 13.21 12.58
C ARG A 92 0.19 12.62 11.20
N VAL A 93 1.29 11.87 11.06
CA VAL A 93 1.54 11.07 9.86
C VAL A 93 0.46 10.00 9.76
N GLU A 94 -0.32 10.01 8.67
CA GLU A 94 -1.26 8.94 8.38
C GLU A 94 -0.51 7.64 8.09
N ARG A 95 -0.75 6.62 8.92
CA ARG A 95 -0.09 5.32 8.83
C ARG A 95 -0.99 4.30 8.16
N TYR A 96 -0.38 3.30 7.54
CA TYR A 96 -1.10 2.11 7.10
C TYR A 96 -1.70 1.38 8.31
N PRO A 97 -2.86 0.69 8.13
CA PRO A 97 -3.43 -0.17 9.16
C PRO A 97 -2.39 -1.18 9.67
N ALA A 98 -2.42 -1.48 10.96
CA ALA A 98 -1.41 -2.33 11.62
C ALA A 98 -1.20 -3.66 10.88
N THR A 99 -2.28 -4.30 10.43
CA THR A 99 -2.25 -5.55 9.64
C THR A 99 -1.39 -5.42 8.38
N SER A 100 -1.54 -4.34 7.61
CA SER A 100 -0.77 -4.08 6.39
C SER A 100 0.73 -3.95 6.66
N ARG A 101 1.08 -3.33 7.81
CA ARG A 101 2.47 -3.13 8.24
C ARG A 101 3.10 -4.43 8.71
N ILE A 102 2.40 -5.19 9.56
CA ILE A 102 2.89 -6.48 10.06
C ILE A 102 3.12 -7.44 8.89
N LEU A 103 2.14 -7.58 7.99
CA LEU A 103 2.30 -8.40 6.79
C LEU A 103 3.44 -7.92 5.90
N HIS A 104 3.71 -6.60 5.84
CA HIS A 104 4.82 -6.06 5.05
C HIS A 104 6.15 -6.51 5.60
N TRP A 105 6.38 -6.28 6.90
CA TRP A 105 7.65 -6.57 7.54
C TRP A 105 7.91 -8.07 7.65
N VAL A 106 6.89 -8.88 7.93
CA VAL A 106 7.04 -10.34 7.94
C VAL A 106 7.46 -10.84 6.56
N VAL A 107 6.78 -10.42 5.49
CA VAL A 107 7.17 -10.80 4.12
C VAL A 107 8.56 -10.28 3.77
N ALA A 108 8.88 -9.03 4.11
CA ALA A 108 10.19 -8.43 3.82
C ALA A 108 11.34 -9.20 4.48
N VAL A 109 11.19 -9.54 5.77
CA VAL A 109 12.19 -10.33 6.51
C VAL A 109 12.32 -11.74 5.92
N LEU A 110 11.20 -12.40 5.61
CA LEU A 110 11.23 -13.73 5.02
C LEU A 110 11.90 -13.74 3.64
N VAL A 111 11.60 -12.77 2.78
CA VAL A 111 12.21 -12.65 1.45
C VAL A 111 13.72 -12.40 1.59
N LEU A 112 14.13 -11.51 2.50
CA LEU A 112 15.54 -11.25 2.79
C LEU A 112 16.30 -12.47 3.33
N ALA A 113 15.63 -13.35 4.06
CA ALA A 113 16.22 -14.61 4.53
C ALA A 113 16.24 -15.71 3.45
N THR A 114 15.18 -15.82 2.66
CA THR A 114 14.98 -16.93 1.71
C THR A 114 15.76 -16.73 0.41
N TRP A 115 15.94 -15.49 -0.04
CA TRP A 115 16.71 -15.18 -1.24
C TRP A 115 18.17 -15.66 -1.18
N PRO A 116 18.97 -15.29 -0.15
CA PRO A 116 20.35 -15.78 -0.05
C PRO A 116 20.39 -17.30 0.13
N LEU A 117 19.44 -17.87 0.89
CA LEU A 117 19.35 -19.31 1.06
C LEU A 117 19.25 -20.04 -0.29
N GLY A 118 18.41 -19.55 -1.21
CA GLY A 118 18.28 -20.10 -2.56
C GLY A 118 19.55 -19.92 -3.41
N PHE A 119 20.17 -18.73 -3.32
CA PHE A 119 21.42 -18.46 -4.02
C PHE A 119 22.58 -19.35 -3.54
N PHE A 120 22.63 -19.68 -2.26
CA PHE A 120 23.70 -20.50 -1.69
C PHE A 120 23.59 -21.99 -2.01
N ILE A 121 22.43 -22.49 -2.43
CA ILE A 121 22.23 -23.91 -2.76
C ILE A 121 23.29 -24.41 -3.76
N GLN A 122 23.61 -23.63 -4.78
CA GLN A 122 24.58 -24.00 -5.81
C GLN A 122 26.03 -24.15 -5.28
N PHE A 123 26.32 -23.62 -4.09
CA PHE A 123 27.63 -23.72 -3.43
C PHE A 123 27.65 -24.74 -2.29
N THR A 124 26.53 -25.39 -2.01
CA THR A 124 26.45 -26.43 -0.97
C THR A 124 27.11 -27.72 -1.42
N LYS A 125 27.60 -28.51 -0.45
CA LYS A 125 28.05 -29.88 -0.72
C LYS A 125 26.83 -30.78 -0.93
N LYS A 126 26.99 -31.83 -1.76
CA LYS A 126 25.90 -32.73 -2.17
C LYS A 126 25.14 -33.35 -0.99
N GLU A 127 25.80 -33.56 0.15
CA GLU A 127 25.23 -34.19 1.33
C GLU A 127 24.17 -33.31 2.02
N VAL A 128 24.28 -31.99 1.91
CA VAL A 128 23.36 -31.02 2.56
C VAL A 128 22.48 -30.27 1.57
N THR A 129 22.71 -30.43 0.26
CA THR A 129 21.97 -29.71 -0.79
C THR A 129 20.45 -29.92 -0.68
N LEU A 130 20.00 -31.14 -0.40
CA LEU A 130 18.57 -31.45 -0.29
C LEU A 130 17.92 -30.76 0.91
N ASP A 131 18.62 -30.67 2.05
CA ASP A 131 18.12 -29.97 3.24
C ASP A 131 17.95 -28.47 2.95
N PHE A 132 18.91 -27.88 2.24
CA PHE A 132 18.82 -26.49 1.80
C PHE A 132 17.64 -26.25 0.86
N TYR A 133 17.41 -27.16 -0.10
CA TYR A 133 16.23 -27.10 -0.97
C TYR A 133 14.93 -27.17 -0.15
N MET A 134 14.83 -28.12 0.78
CA MET A 134 13.65 -28.27 1.64
C MET A 134 13.35 -27.00 2.43
N VAL A 135 14.38 -26.41 3.06
CA VAL A 135 14.21 -25.18 3.86
C VAL A 135 13.85 -23.99 2.95
N HIS A 136 14.54 -23.83 1.83
CA HIS A 136 14.27 -22.76 0.86
C HIS A 136 12.84 -22.84 0.30
N GLU A 137 12.42 -24.03 -0.14
CA GLU A 137 11.08 -24.26 -0.67
C GLU A 137 10.01 -24.04 0.40
N SER A 138 10.25 -24.48 1.64
CA SER A 138 9.30 -24.31 2.76
C SER A 138 9.06 -22.85 3.11
N PHE A 139 10.12 -22.03 3.16
CA PHE A 139 9.98 -20.60 3.37
C PHE A 139 9.39 -19.89 2.16
N GLY A 140 9.75 -20.29 0.93
CA GLY A 140 9.15 -19.78 -0.29
C GLY A 140 7.64 -20.03 -0.33
N PHE A 141 7.21 -21.23 0.07
CA PHE A 141 5.80 -21.61 0.15
C PHE A 141 5.06 -20.82 1.25
N LEU A 142 5.71 -20.55 2.39
CA LEU A 142 5.15 -19.66 3.41
C LEU A 142 4.97 -18.22 2.89
N VAL A 143 5.95 -17.69 2.15
CA VAL A 143 5.87 -16.36 1.51
C VAL A 143 4.68 -16.30 0.55
N LEU A 144 4.43 -17.34 -0.24
CA LEU A 144 3.27 -17.41 -1.12
C LEU A 144 1.96 -17.19 -0.36
N TRP A 145 1.73 -17.93 0.72
CA TRP A 145 0.50 -17.77 1.53
C TRP A 145 0.39 -16.39 2.16
N LEU A 146 1.49 -15.85 2.70
CA LEU A 146 1.50 -14.51 3.26
C LEU A 146 1.25 -13.42 2.20
N MET A 147 1.72 -13.63 0.97
CA MET A 147 1.44 -12.74 -0.15
C MET A 147 -0.03 -12.79 -0.57
N LEU A 148 -0.67 -13.96 -0.58
CA LEU A 148 -2.10 -14.06 -0.83
C LEU A 148 -2.92 -13.34 0.25
N LEU A 149 -2.55 -13.50 1.53
CA LEU A 149 -3.16 -12.74 2.63
C LEU A 149 -2.92 -11.23 2.48
N ARG A 150 -1.72 -10.83 2.06
CA ARG A 150 -1.37 -9.43 1.82
C ARG A 150 -2.18 -8.83 0.66
N VAL A 151 -2.41 -9.57 -0.42
CA VAL A 151 -3.31 -9.18 -1.52
C VAL A 151 -4.72 -9.00 -0.98
N GLY A 152 -5.26 -9.98 -0.25
CA GLY A 152 -6.59 -9.88 0.36
C GLY A 152 -6.73 -8.66 1.27
N ASN A 153 -5.74 -8.42 2.14
CA ASN A 153 -5.70 -7.25 3.00
C ASN A 153 -5.62 -5.94 2.18
N ARG A 154 -4.87 -5.89 1.08
CA ARG A 154 -4.79 -4.70 0.22
C ARG A 154 -6.13 -4.37 -0.46
N LEU A 155 -6.97 -5.36 -0.74
CA LEU A 155 -8.28 -5.16 -1.33
C LEU A 155 -9.32 -4.62 -0.33
N ILE A 156 -9.11 -4.86 0.96
CA ILE A 156 -10.06 -4.48 2.03
C ILE A 156 -9.60 -3.21 2.77
N ALA A 157 -8.29 -3.05 2.96
CA ALA A 157 -7.72 -1.94 3.71
C ALA A 157 -7.67 -0.66 2.88
N THR A 158 -8.14 0.45 3.46
CA THR A 158 -8.00 1.79 2.87
C THR A 158 -6.56 2.28 3.02
N PRO A 159 -5.81 2.48 1.92
CA PRO A 159 -4.47 3.06 2.00
C PRO A 159 -4.56 4.58 2.24
N PRO A 160 -3.55 5.18 2.90
CA PRO A 160 -3.44 6.63 2.98
C PRO A 160 -3.27 7.24 1.58
N PRO A 161 -3.69 8.51 1.37
CA PRO A 161 -3.60 9.16 0.06
C PRO A 161 -2.18 9.17 -0.49
N ALA A 162 -2.05 8.93 -1.80
CA ALA A 162 -0.78 9.02 -2.50
C ALA A 162 -0.39 10.48 -2.75
N GLU A 163 0.75 10.90 -2.21
CA GLU A 163 1.30 12.25 -2.36
C GLU A 163 2.44 12.26 -3.40
N GLY A 164 2.83 13.46 -3.86
CA GLY A 164 3.99 13.66 -4.75
C GLY A 164 3.66 13.85 -6.25
N PRO A 165 4.66 14.05 -7.11
CA PRO A 165 4.48 14.20 -8.55
C PRO A 165 3.82 12.98 -9.20
N ALA A 166 3.11 13.17 -10.32
CA ALA A 166 2.40 12.09 -11.01
C ALA A 166 3.34 10.95 -11.46
N ILE A 167 4.54 11.28 -11.90
CA ILE A 167 5.56 10.31 -12.34
C ILE A 167 5.99 9.41 -11.18
N GLU A 168 6.21 9.97 -9.98
CA GLU A 168 6.61 9.20 -8.80
C GLU A 168 5.48 8.29 -8.32
N ARG A 169 4.24 8.77 -8.34
CA ARG A 169 3.06 7.96 -8.02
C ARG A 169 2.89 6.80 -8.99
N PHE A 170 3.11 7.03 -10.28
CA PHE A 170 3.07 5.98 -11.30
C PHE A 170 4.19 4.95 -11.07
N ALA A 171 5.43 5.41 -10.92
CA ALA A 171 6.58 4.53 -10.67
C ALA A 171 6.41 3.70 -9.40
N ALA A 172 5.94 4.31 -8.30
CA ALA A 172 5.65 3.61 -7.06
C ALA A 172 4.57 2.54 -7.28
N THR A 173 3.48 2.87 -7.96
CA THR A 173 2.40 1.90 -8.24
C THR A 173 2.90 0.75 -9.10
N ALA A 174 3.68 1.03 -10.16
CA ALA A 174 4.24 0.03 -11.05
C ALA A 174 5.20 -0.93 -10.32
N VAL A 175 6.16 -0.40 -9.56
CA VAL A 175 7.12 -1.22 -8.81
C VAL A 175 6.41 -2.09 -7.78
N HIS A 176 5.45 -1.53 -7.02
CA HIS A 176 4.67 -2.32 -6.07
C HIS A 176 3.82 -3.40 -6.77
N GLY A 177 3.14 -3.06 -7.87
CA GLY A 177 2.36 -4.02 -8.64
C GLY A 177 3.23 -5.19 -9.14
N LEU A 178 4.39 -4.88 -9.71
CA LEU A 178 5.34 -5.90 -10.18
C LEU A 178 5.90 -6.73 -9.03
N LEU A 179 6.24 -6.13 -7.88
CA LEU A 179 6.67 -6.88 -6.69
C LEU A 179 5.58 -7.86 -6.24
N TYR A 180 4.31 -7.46 -6.25
CA TYR A 180 3.21 -8.36 -5.88
C TYR A 180 3.09 -9.54 -6.84
N VAL A 181 3.16 -9.28 -8.15
CA VAL A 181 3.09 -10.33 -9.18
C VAL A 181 4.24 -11.31 -9.02
N PHE A 182 5.48 -10.81 -8.97
CA PHE A 182 6.65 -11.69 -8.97
C PHE A 182 6.86 -12.40 -7.63
N LEU A 183 6.45 -11.82 -6.49
CA LEU A 183 6.47 -12.51 -5.18
C LEU A 183 5.46 -13.66 -5.09
N ILE A 184 4.52 -13.77 -6.05
CA ILE A 184 3.61 -14.91 -6.19
C ILE A 184 4.12 -15.87 -7.27
N VAL A 185 4.50 -15.34 -8.44
CA VAL A 185 4.99 -16.14 -9.58
C VAL A 185 6.25 -16.93 -9.22
N MET A 186 7.19 -16.33 -8.49
CA MET A 186 8.43 -16.98 -8.10
C MET A 186 8.20 -18.25 -7.24
N PRO A 187 7.49 -18.20 -6.09
CA PRO A 187 7.28 -19.40 -5.29
C PRO A 187 6.34 -20.41 -5.97
N VAL A 188 5.35 -19.96 -6.75
CA VAL A 188 4.49 -20.89 -7.52
C VAL A 188 5.33 -21.65 -8.55
N SER A 189 6.16 -20.96 -9.34
CA SER A 189 7.03 -21.62 -10.32
C SER A 189 8.07 -22.52 -9.66
N GLY A 190 8.61 -22.14 -8.49
CA GLY A 190 9.52 -22.99 -7.72
C GLY A 190 8.85 -24.29 -7.25
N PHE A 191 7.66 -24.18 -6.65
CA PHE A 191 6.86 -25.32 -6.23
C PHE A 191 6.45 -26.22 -7.41
N LEU A 192 6.08 -25.66 -8.55
CA LEU A 192 5.78 -26.47 -9.73
C LEU A 192 7.02 -27.12 -10.33
N ALA A 193 8.19 -26.49 -10.23
CA ALA A 193 9.45 -27.07 -10.68
C ALA A 193 9.83 -28.32 -9.86
N THR A 194 9.79 -28.25 -8.53
CA THR A 194 10.14 -29.39 -7.66
C THR A 194 9.20 -30.57 -7.88
N ASN A 195 7.88 -30.32 -7.96
CA ASN A 195 6.89 -31.32 -8.31
C ASN A 195 7.14 -31.95 -9.70
N ALA A 196 7.40 -31.13 -10.72
CA ALA A 196 7.69 -31.63 -12.08
C ALA A 196 9.00 -32.43 -12.17
N HIS A 197 10.01 -32.12 -11.35
CA HIS A 197 11.24 -32.92 -11.22
C HIS A 197 11.01 -34.25 -10.46
N GLY A 198 9.84 -34.42 -9.82
CA GLY A 198 9.48 -35.62 -9.07
C GLY A 198 9.87 -35.56 -7.59
N PHE A 199 10.10 -34.37 -7.05
CA PHE A 199 10.41 -34.13 -5.64
C PHE A 199 9.25 -33.34 -4.99
N PRO A 200 8.16 -34.00 -4.58
CA PRO A 200 7.04 -33.31 -3.96
C PRO A 200 7.44 -32.65 -2.64
N LEU A 201 6.90 -31.46 -2.39
CA LEU A 201 7.18 -30.69 -1.18
C LEU A 201 6.70 -31.43 0.08
N VAL A 202 7.63 -31.62 1.02
CA VAL A 202 7.31 -31.92 2.41
C VAL A 202 7.57 -30.64 3.21
N TRP A 203 6.50 -29.94 3.58
CA TRP A 203 6.59 -28.63 4.22
C TRP A 203 7.30 -28.73 5.56
N PHE A 204 8.45 -28.07 5.66
CA PHE A 204 9.42 -28.16 6.76
C PHE A 204 9.86 -29.59 7.12
N GLY A 205 9.71 -30.55 6.20
CA GLY A 205 9.98 -31.96 6.46
C GLY A 205 8.92 -32.65 7.34
N LEU A 206 7.82 -31.97 7.68
CA LEU A 206 6.80 -32.46 8.60
C LEU A 206 5.50 -32.84 7.90
N ILE A 207 5.05 -32.03 6.94
CA ILE A 207 3.73 -32.14 6.33
C ILE A 207 3.87 -32.35 4.83
N PRO A 208 3.56 -33.54 4.27
CA PRO A 208 3.54 -33.72 2.83
C PRO A 208 2.44 -32.85 2.21
N VAL A 209 2.81 -32.03 1.24
CA VAL A 209 1.88 -31.18 0.49
C VAL A 209 1.45 -31.94 -0.77
N TRP A 210 0.16 -31.86 -1.09
CA TRP A 210 -0.35 -32.47 -2.32
C TRP A 210 0.32 -31.84 -3.55
N SER A 211 0.83 -32.69 -4.45
CA SER A 211 1.40 -32.24 -5.71
C SER A 211 0.31 -32.05 -6.77
N PRO A 212 0.24 -30.87 -7.42
CA PRO A 212 -0.66 -30.65 -8.54
C PRO A 212 -0.19 -31.30 -9.85
N LEU A 213 1.07 -31.73 -9.92
CA LEU A 213 1.69 -32.29 -11.12
C LEU A 213 2.45 -33.58 -10.78
N ASP A 214 2.30 -34.59 -11.62
CA ASP A 214 3.22 -35.72 -11.60
C ASP A 214 4.58 -35.33 -12.19
N LYS A 215 5.56 -36.24 -12.08
CA LYS A 215 6.89 -36.07 -12.68
C LYS A 215 6.75 -35.82 -14.19
N ALA A 216 7.17 -34.63 -14.62
CA ALA A 216 7.01 -34.12 -15.98
C ALA A 216 8.31 -33.42 -16.43
N PRO A 217 9.34 -34.18 -16.85
CA PRO A 217 10.66 -33.64 -17.17
C PRO A 217 10.64 -32.60 -18.30
N ASP A 218 9.67 -32.72 -19.23
CA ASP A 218 9.54 -31.84 -20.40
C ASP A 218 9.24 -30.38 -20.02
N ILE A 219 8.53 -30.16 -18.91
CA ILE A 219 8.14 -28.82 -18.43
C ILE A 219 8.93 -28.37 -17.19
N ALA A 220 9.60 -29.29 -16.51
CA ALA A 220 10.34 -29.00 -15.28
C ALA A 220 11.42 -27.92 -15.50
N GLY A 221 12.14 -27.99 -16.62
CA GLY A 221 13.13 -26.98 -17.00
C GLY A 221 12.53 -25.59 -17.21
N SER A 222 11.33 -25.50 -17.78
CA SER A 222 10.62 -24.22 -17.98
C SER A 222 10.25 -23.58 -16.65
N PHE A 223 9.71 -24.36 -15.69
CA PHE A 223 9.40 -23.83 -14.36
C PHE A 223 10.66 -23.38 -13.60
N SER A 224 11.74 -24.16 -13.67
CA SER A 224 13.03 -23.75 -13.10
C SER A 224 13.56 -22.46 -13.73
N ALA A 225 13.41 -22.28 -15.05
CA ALA A 225 13.81 -21.06 -15.73
C ALA A 225 12.96 -19.86 -15.30
N VAL A 226 11.63 -20.01 -15.22
CA VAL A 226 10.73 -18.95 -14.73
C VAL A 226 11.10 -18.56 -13.30
N HIS A 227 11.38 -19.52 -12.42
CA HIS A 227 11.80 -19.26 -11.05
C HIS A 227 13.12 -18.46 -11.01
N ALA A 228 14.14 -18.89 -11.76
CA ALA A 228 15.44 -18.23 -11.82
C ALA A 228 15.35 -16.80 -12.37
N TRP A 229 14.64 -16.59 -13.49
CA TRP A 229 14.44 -15.24 -14.05
C TRP A 229 13.62 -14.35 -13.12
N SER A 230 12.60 -14.91 -12.47
CA SER A 230 11.80 -14.17 -11.47
C SER A 230 12.66 -13.70 -10.29
N ALA A 231 13.63 -14.50 -9.85
CA ALA A 231 14.55 -14.11 -8.77
C ALA A 231 15.41 -12.89 -9.15
N TRP A 232 15.93 -12.84 -10.38
CA TRP A 232 16.70 -11.68 -10.87
C TRP A 232 15.84 -10.43 -11.03
N ILE A 233 14.62 -10.58 -11.56
CA ILE A 233 13.67 -9.47 -11.70
C ILE A 233 13.27 -8.93 -10.32
N LEU A 234 12.99 -9.81 -9.36
CA LEU A 234 12.69 -9.42 -7.99
C LEU A 234 13.85 -8.70 -7.33
N LEU A 235 15.09 -9.14 -7.55
CA LEU A 235 16.27 -8.46 -7.01
C LEU A 235 16.35 -7.01 -7.52
N LEU A 236 16.14 -6.81 -8.83
CA LEU A 236 16.09 -5.46 -9.42
C LEU A 236 14.95 -4.62 -8.84
N LEU A 237 13.73 -5.16 -8.78
CA LEU A 237 12.56 -4.46 -8.23
C LEU A 237 12.74 -4.12 -6.76
N PHE A 238 13.35 -5.01 -5.99
CA PHE A 238 13.67 -4.80 -4.58
C PHE A 238 14.71 -3.69 -4.40
N ALA A 239 15.75 -3.67 -5.23
CA ALA A 239 16.73 -2.59 -5.24
C ALA A 239 16.09 -1.24 -5.59
N LEU A 240 15.20 -1.20 -6.59
CA LEU A 240 14.42 0.01 -6.92
C LEU A 240 13.51 0.45 -5.77
N HIS A 241 12.85 -0.50 -5.10
CA HIS A 241 11.97 -0.23 -3.97
C HIS A 241 12.73 0.38 -2.78
N ILE A 242 13.82 -0.26 -2.35
CA ILE A 242 14.67 0.28 -1.27
C ILE A 242 15.31 1.60 -1.69
N GLY A 243 15.81 1.68 -2.93
CA GLY A 243 16.41 2.91 -3.47
C GLY A 243 15.43 4.09 -3.43
N ALA A 244 14.16 3.86 -3.74
CA ALA A 244 13.11 4.87 -3.61
C ALA A 244 12.88 5.26 -2.14
N VAL A 245 12.78 4.29 -1.23
CA VAL A 245 12.63 4.60 0.22
C VAL A 245 13.81 5.43 0.73
N LEU A 246 15.04 5.09 0.35
CA LEU A 246 16.24 5.84 0.73
C LEU A 246 16.26 7.24 0.12
N LEU A 247 15.91 7.40 -1.16
CA LEU A 247 15.78 8.70 -1.81
C LEU A 247 14.78 9.60 -1.07
N HIS A 248 13.60 9.04 -0.76
CA HIS A 248 12.54 9.76 -0.07
C HIS A 248 12.91 10.10 1.38
N HIS A 249 13.62 9.22 2.08
CA HIS A 249 14.03 9.44 3.46
C HIS A 249 15.24 10.37 3.61
N VAL A 250 16.30 10.17 2.81
CA VAL A 250 17.59 10.85 2.96
C VAL A 250 17.61 12.19 2.23
N ILE A 251 17.12 12.21 0.98
CA ILE A 251 17.20 13.40 0.11
C ILE A 251 15.94 14.24 0.24
N LYS A 252 14.75 13.64 0.08
CA LYS A 252 13.47 14.38 0.14
C LYS A 252 12.98 14.63 1.57
N ARG A 253 13.46 13.85 2.54
CA ARG A 253 13.11 13.92 3.96
C ARG A 253 11.60 13.89 4.21
N ASP A 254 10.88 13.03 3.50
CA ASP A 254 9.44 12.91 3.63
C ASP A 254 9.01 11.81 4.63
N THR A 255 7.70 11.66 4.78
CA THR A 255 7.10 10.74 5.77
C THR A 255 6.90 9.32 5.25
N THR A 256 7.34 8.98 4.03
CA THR A 256 7.04 7.71 3.34
C THR A 256 7.39 6.48 4.18
N LEU A 257 8.60 6.45 4.76
CA LEU A 257 9.05 5.35 5.62
C LEU A 257 8.19 5.23 6.89
N TYR A 258 7.82 6.35 7.49
CA TYR A 258 7.04 6.38 8.73
C TYR A 258 5.59 5.88 8.56
N ARG A 259 5.08 5.80 7.31
CA ARG A 259 3.74 5.25 7.04
C ARG A 259 3.69 3.73 7.25
N ILE A 260 4.83 3.03 7.13
CA ILE A 260 4.91 1.57 7.21
C ILE A 260 5.61 1.05 8.48
N LEU A 261 6.29 1.92 9.24
CA LEU A 261 6.80 1.66 10.59
C LEU A 261 5.67 1.57 11.62
#